data_AF-A0A839V1Z0-F1
#
_entry.id   AF-A0A839V1Z0-F1
#
_cell.length_a   1.000
_cell.length_b   1.000
_cell.length_c   1.000
_cell.angle_alpha   90.00
_cell.angle_beta   90.00
_cell.angle_gamma   90.00
#
_symmetry.space_group_name_H-M   'P 1'
#
loop_
_entity.id
_entity.type
_entity.pdbx_description
1 polymer ?
#
loop_
_entity_poly.entity_id
_entity_poly.type
_entity_poly.pdbx_seq_one_letter_code
_entity_poly.pdbx_strand_id
1 'polypeptide(L)'
;MPFPYRTDPLRRAALLASCLAVTVLAPSARAADASGWTATDTQAFVPAMLAPRVGATAATLAFQQRLRTAAASATDVEATTPVSVTVALKLRNEAELDAHNRSGAAPLSAAEVLVRFAPTQAQVAAVVAHLRTAGFTDIEVAPNRLLITANGSAAAVQTAFHTRLAQFTFDNRAVFANTSAAQVPSALGGTVASVLGLQSVVRPRTMLHRGPLRSPANLSPLAGTRATASTVAHSPTDFAKIYDASSISTGSGTKVGIITWGSLTKVITDLKSFTSSAGLPTQTTTTVKTGSSGSYVVDADSDGEWCLDSQTIVGTSGGVSQLYFYTAPNGGNGPTDAGITAAYNRAVSDDIVKVINVSLGEDETASHSSGTQSADDAIFKTAVAQGQTFSVSAGDEGVYESTGGVITDANGNLNTDLSKYSVSEPATSPNVIAVGGTTLSTTSTTTWAGETVWNEGLAYADDYDYTERLWATGGGVSVYETAPSYQTTALGSSTTKRVLPDIGFDAAQVSGAKIIVHGSTEQIGGTSLASPIFVGLWARLESANSNALKFPASSFYATFPGQPTLLHDVTSGNNGYNGYGYKAATGYDRTTGFGSFDTAKLATYISGHSTFAR
;
A
#
# COMPACT_ATOMS: atom_id res chain seq x y z
N MET A 1 6.21 -8.60 87.22
CA MET A 1 5.74 -9.94 87.63
C MET A 1 4.98 -10.56 86.46
N PRO A 2 5.05 -11.87 86.16
CA PRO A 2 6.16 -12.82 86.02
C PRO A 2 6.30 -13.36 84.56
N PHE A 3 7.37 -14.13 84.31
CA PHE A 3 7.67 -14.99 83.13
C PHE A 3 6.71 -16.22 83.04
N PRO A 4 6.97 -17.27 82.19
CA PRO A 4 7.00 -17.41 80.72
C PRO A 4 6.14 -18.62 80.26
N TYR A 5 6.15 -19.05 78.99
CA TYR A 5 6.49 -20.44 78.60
C TYR A 5 6.55 -20.64 77.07
N ARG A 6 7.58 -21.39 76.67
CA ARG A 6 7.97 -21.89 75.34
C ARG A 6 6.92 -22.80 74.70
N THR A 7 6.91 -22.89 73.36
CA THR A 7 7.48 -24.01 72.57
C THR A 7 7.36 -23.73 71.07
N ASP A 8 8.51 -23.62 70.40
CA ASP A 8 8.69 -23.93 68.97
C ASP A 8 8.82 -25.48 68.83
N PRO A 9 8.61 -26.15 67.66
CA PRO A 9 9.23 -25.73 66.39
C PRO A 9 8.54 -26.14 65.05
N LEU A 10 9.14 -25.68 63.95
CA LEU A 10 9.10 -26.25 62.58
C LEU A 10 7.80 -26.12 61.76
N ARG A 11 7.69 -25.06 60.95
CA ARG A 11 7.20 -25.19 59.56
C ARG A 11 8.03 -24.37 58.58
N ARG A 12 8.46 -25.09 57.54
CA ARG A 12 9.33 -24.70 56.43
C ARG A 12 8.83 -23.42 55.74
N ALA A 13 9.75 -22.48 55.51
CA ALA A 13 9.56 -21.42 54.53
C ALA A 13 9.52 -22.02 53.13
N ALA A 14 8.38 -21.90 52.45
CA ALA A 14 8.28 -22.17 51.02
C ALA A 14 8.70 -20.90 50.28
N LEU A 15 9.92 -20.88 49.74
CA LEU A 15 10.28 -20.01 48.63
C LEU A 15 9.48 -20.50 47.41
N LEU A 16 8.47 -19.75 46.98
CA LEU A 16 7.96 -19.86 45.62
C LEU A 16 8.94 -19.13 44.69
N ALA A 17 9.78 -19.91 44.02
CA ALA A 17 10.45 -19.46 42.81
C ALA A 17 9.40 -19.41 41.69
N SER A 18 8.92 -18.21 41.38
CA SER A 18 8.12 -17.98 40.17
C SER A 18 9.05 -18.07 38.96
N CYS A 19 9.11 -19.24 38.32
CA CYS A 19 9.75 -19.39 37.02
C CYS A 19 9.00 -18.54 35.99
N LEU A 20 9.66 -17.47 35.55
CA LEU A 20 9.27 -16.67 34.40
C LEU A 20 9.40 -17.55 33.14
N ALA A 21 8.28 -18.11 32.67
CA ALA A 21 8.24 -18.78 31.38
C ALA A 21 8.31 -17.72 30.28
N VAL A 22 9.52 -17.50 29.75
CA VAL A 22 9.72 -16.80 28.49
C VAL A 22 9.16 -17.73 27.40
N THR A 23 7.94 -17.46 26.93
CA THR A 23 7.42 -18.05 25.70
C THR A 23 8.20 -17.46 24.53
N VAL A 24 9.31 -18.10 24.19
CA VAL A 24 9.91 -17.96 22.87
C VAL A 24 8.89 -18.51 21.88
N LEU A 25 8.26 -17.63 21.11
CA LEU A 25 7.49 -18.00 19.92
C LEU A 25 8.47 -18.67 18.94
N ALA A 26 8.58 -19.99 19.04
CA ALA A 26 9.20 -20.80 18.01
C ALA A 26 8.35 -20.66 16.73
N PRO A 27 8.96 -20.61 15.53
CA PRO A 27 8.20 -20.68 14.30
C PRO A 27 7.41 -21.98 14.31
N SER A 28 6.09 -21.88 14.20
CA SER A 28 5.21 -23.03 14.08
C SER A 28 5.67 -23.85 12.88
N ALA A 29 6.34 -24.98 13.12
CA ALA A 29 6.51 -26.00 12.10
C ALA A 29 5.10 -26.43 11.68
N ARG A 30 4.65 -25.95 10.52
CA ARG A 30 3.38 -26.37 9.91
C ARG A 30 3.47 -27.89 9.73
N ALA A 31 2.77 -28.64 10.58
CA ALA A 31 2.74 -30.09 10.51
C ALA A 31 2.23 -30.48 9.12
N ALA A 32 3.03 -31.26 8.38
CA ALA A 32 2.60 -31.87 7.15
C ALA A 32 1.36 -32.73 7.48
N ASP A 33 0.27 -32.49 6.77
CA ASP A 33 -0.86 -33.40 6.81
C ASP A 33 -0.42 -34.76 6.22
N ALA A 34 -1.00 -35.86 6.70
CA ALA A 34 -0.64 -37.22 6.26
C ALA A 34 -0.85 -37.45 4.74
N SER A 35 -1.46 -36.48 4.06
CA SER A 35 -1.72 -36.39 2.63
C SER A 35 -0.50 -36.02 1.77
N GLY A 36 0.62 -35.57 2.34
CA GLY A 36 1.81 -35.15 1.58
C GLY A 36 1.71 -33.75 0.96
N TRP A 37 0.73 -32.96 1.39
CA TRP A 37 0.51 -31.57 0.99
C TRP A 37 0.69 -30.62 2.19
N THR A 38 0.99 -29.35 1.92
CA THR A 38 1.07 -28.29 2.92
C THR A 38 0.42 -27.03 2.42
N ALA A 39 -0.29 -26.33 3.30
CA ALA A 39 -0.94 -25.06 2.99
C ALA A 39 0.10 -23.96 2.69
N THR A 40 -0.21 -23.14 1.70
CA THR A 40 0.43 -21.86 1.42
C THR A 40 -0.27 -20.74 2.19
N ASP A 41 0.17 -19.50 2.03
CA ASP A 41 -0.47 -18.34 2.64
C ASP A 41 -1.73 -17.89 1.88
N THR A 42 -1.96 -18.39 0.67
CA THR A 42 -3.23 -18.22 -0.05
C THR A 42 -4.32 -19.04 0.62
N GLN A 43 -5.15 -18.34 1.38
CA GLN A 43 -6.27 -18.92 2.10
C GLN A 43 -7.41 -19.22 1.17
N ALA A 44 -8.32 -20.02 1.71
CA ALA A 44 -9.54 -20.36 1.05
C ALA A 44 -10.46 -19.13 0.98
N PHE A 45 -10.85 -18.73 -0.23
CA PHE A 45 -11.74 -17.59 -0.40
C PHE A 45 -13.16 -17.93 0.08
N VAL A 46 -13.63 -19.14 -0.21
CA VAL A 46 -14.98 -19.63 0.13
C VAL A 46 -15.11 -20.11 1.60
N PRO A 47 -14.16 -20.76 2.27
CA PRO A 47 -14.25 -21.09 3.70
C PRO A 47 -14.21 -19.90 4.66
N ALA A 48 -13.83 -18.70 4.22
CA ALA A 48 -14.17 -17.45 4.90
C ALA A 48 -15.71 -17.19 4.98
N MET A 49 -16.50 -18.03 4.31
CA MET A 49 -17.97 -18.06 4.34
C MET A 49 -18.58 -18.94 5.44
N LEU A 50 -17.80 -19.74 6.18
CA LEU A 50 -18.36 -20.72 7.14
C LEU A 50 -18.01 -20.52 8.62
N ALA A 51 -17.09 -19.61 8.97
CA ALA A 51 -16.80 -19.32 10.37
C ALA A 51 -16.64 -17.82 10.63
N PRO A 52 -17.27 -17.26 11.67
CA PRO A 52 -16.87 -15.96 12.18
C PRO A 52 -15.43 -16.05 12.67
N ARG A 53 -14.52 -15.27 12.09
CA ARG A 53 -13.16 -15.14 12.65
C ARG A 53 -13.24 -14.30 13.92
N VAL A 54 -12.70 -14.82 15.02
CA VAL A 54 -12.48 -14.05 16.25
C VAL A 54 -11.48 -12.94 15.93
N GLY A 55 -11.93 -11.68 15.97
CA GLY A 55 -11.10 -10.52 15.61
C GLY A 55 -11.38 -9.90 14.24
N ALA A 56 -12.28 -10.46 13.41
CA ALA A 56 -12.73 -9.77 12.19
C ALA A 56 -13.69 -8.61 12.52
N THR A 57 -13.58 -7.50 11.79
CA THR A 57 -14.45 -6.34 11.98
C THR A 57 -15.83 -6.59 11.37
N ALA A 58 -16.89 -5.92 11.85
CA ALA A 58 -18.24 -6.14 11.30
C ALA A 58 -18.45 -5.53 9.89
N ALA A 59 -17.64 -4.55 9.48
CA ALA A 59 -17.56 -4.08 8.10
C ALA A 59 -16.99 -5.18 7.18
N THR A 60 -15.92 -5.86 7.64
CA THR A 60 -15.45 -7.11 7.04
C THR A 60 -16.56 -8.17 7.07
N LEU A 61 -17.38 -8.25 8.12
CA LEU A 61 -18.55 -9.15 8.17
C LEU A 61 -19.66 -8.76 7.18
N ALA A 62 -19.88 -7.48 6.87
CA ALA A 62 -20.92 -7.02 5.93
C ALA A 62 -20.52 -7.28 4.47
N PHE A 63 -19.28 -6.94 4.09
CA PHE A 63 -18.69 -7.37 2.82
C PHE A 63 -18.71 -8.91 2.72
N GLN A 64 -18.23 -9.61 3.76
CA GLN A 64 -18.29 -11.07 3.82
C GLN A 64 -19.73 -11.59 3.75
N GLN A 65 -20.73 -10.89 4.29
CA GLN A 65 -22.12 -11.33 4.27
C GLN A 65 -22.74 -11.18 2.87
N ARG A 66 -22.50 -10.06 2.19
CA ARG A 66 -22.86 -9.88 0.76
C ARG A 66 -22.20 -10.95 -0.09
N LEU A 67 -20.91 -11.17 0.14
CA LEU A 67 -20.13 -12.15 -0.59
C LEU A 67 -20.60 -13.59 -0.33
N ARG A 68 -20.90 -13.95 0.93
CA ARG A 68 -21.53 -15.23 1.32
C ARG A 68 -22.84 -15.44 0.59
N THR A 69 -23.68 -14.42 0.53
CA THR A 69 -24.98 -14.48 -0.13
C THR A 69 -24.82 -14.71 -1.63
N ALA A 70 -23.91 -13.98 -2.27
CA ALA A 70 -23.59 -14.15 -3.69
C ALA A 70 -23.07 -15.57 -3.99
N ALA A 71 -22.10 -16.05 -3.20
CA ALA A 71 -21.49 -17.35 -3.38
C ALA A 71 -22.36 -18.54 -2.98
N ALA A 72 -23.52 -18.32 -2.35
CA ALA A 72 -24.52 -19.38 -2.15
C ALA A 72 -25.05 -19.94 -3.49
N SER A 73 -24.93 -19.16 -4.57
CA SER A 73 -25.26 -19.59 -5.94
C SER A 73 -24.05 -20.09 -6.75
N ALA A 74 -22.89 -20.30 -6.09
CA ALA A 74 -21.67 -20.65 -6.79
C ALA A 74 -21.74 -22.03 -7.46
N THR A 75 -21.14 -22.11 -8.64
CA THR A 75 -20.99 -23.36 -9.42
C THR A 75 -19.51 -23.62 -9.69
N ASP A 76 -19.12 -24.85 -9.98
CA ASP A 76 -17.74 -25.15 -10.35
C ASP A 76 -17.37 -24.42 -11.67
N VAL A 77 -16.17 -23.85 -11.72
CA VAL A 77 -15.59 -23.32 -12.96
C VAL A 77 -15.32 -24.49 -13.93
N GLU A 78 -15.58 -24.31 -15.22
CA GLU A 78 -15.32 -25.34 -16.22
C GLU A 78 -13.83 -25.74 -16.21
N ALA A 79 -13.55 -27.05 -16.25
CA ALA A 79 -12.20 -27.61 -16.15
C ALA A 79 -11.19 -27.04 -17.18
N THR A 80 -11.69 -26.59 -18.33
CA THR A 80 -10.92 -26.03 -19.45
C THR A 80 -10.73 -24.51 -19.37
N THR A 81 -11.44 -23.82 -18.46
CA THR A 81 -11.37 -22.36 -18.31
C THR A 81 -9.91 -21.93 -18.08
N PRO A 82 -9.36 -21.02 -18.91
CA PRO A 82 -8.00 -20.51 -18.74
C PRO A 82 -7.84 -19.76 -17.41
N VAL A 83 -6.74 -20.01 -16.72
CA VAL A 83 -6.35 -19.34 -15.48
C VAL A 83 -4.86 -19.02 -15.52
N SER A 84 -4.52 -17.77 -15.23
CA SER A 84 -3.14 -17.35 -15.01
C SER A 84 -2.86 -17.27 -13.51
N VAL A 85 -1.73 -17.82 -13.08
CA VAL A 85 -1.30 -17.82 -11.68
C VAL A 85 0.07 -17.18 -11.53
N THR A 86 0.29 -16.57 -10.37
CA THR A 86 1.60 -16.09 -9.93
C THR A 86 1.95 -16.81 -8.64
N VAL A 87 2.96 -17.66 -8.66
CA VAL A 87 3.48 -18.36 -7.49
C VAL A 87 4.58 -17.51 -6.86
N ALA A 88 4.33 -16.98 -5.66
CA ALA A 88 5.31 -16.23 -4.88
C ALA A 88 6.17 -17.20 -4.05
N LEU A 89 7.48 -16.96 -4.06
CA LEU A 89 8.47 -17.80 -3.40
C LEU A 89 9.05 -17.10 -2.17
N LYS A 90 9.39 -17.90 -1.16
CA LYS A 90 9.96 -17.43 0.12
C LYS A 90 11.38 -16.92 -0.06
N LEU A 91 11.67 -15.77 0.56
CA LEU A 91 13.04 -15.34 0.79
C LEU A 91 13.76 -16.39 1.67
N ARG A 92 15.01 -16.66 1.34
CA ARG A 92 15.96 -17.36 2.21
C ARG A 92 16.58 -16.35 3.17
N ASN A 93 16.99 -16.83 4.35
CA ASN A 93 17.72 -16.01 5.34
C ASN A 93 17.00 -14.70 5.71
N GLU A 94 15.66 -14.73 5.77
CA GLU A 94 14.84 -13.53 5.94
C GLU A 94 15.18 -12.76 7.23
N ALA A 95 15.48 -13.45 8.33
CA ALA A 95 15.90 -12.81 9.58
C ALA A 95 17.21 -11.99 9.43
N GLU A 96 18.12 -12.44 8.56
CA GLU A 96 19.35 -11.71 8.23
C GLU A 96 19.04 -10.48 7.36
N LEU A 97 18.12 -10.60 6.40
CA LEU A 97 17.64 -9.47 5.60
C LEU A 97 16.94 -8.43 6.47
N ASP A 98 16.08 -8.86 7.39
CA ASP A 98 15.41 -7.98 8.36
C ASP A 98 16.42 -7.25 9.25
N ALA A 99 17.46 -7.96 9.70
CA ALA A 99 18.53 -7.36 10.48
C ALA A 99 19.33 -6.34 9.66
N HIS A 100 19.61 -6.65 8.38
CA HIS A 100 20.26 -5.74 7.46
C HIS A 100 19.44 -4.44 7.29
N ASN A 101 18.15 -4.57 6.97
CA ASN A 101 17.24 -3.43 6.77
C ASN A 101 17.09 -2.55 8.03
N ARG A 102 17.25 -3.14 9.23
CA ARG A 102 17.24 -2.40 10.51
C ARG A 102 18.57 -1.76 10.89
N SER A 103 19.69 -2.26 10.36
CA SER A 103 21.03 -1.91 10.83
C SER A 103 21.60 -0.60 10.28
N GLY A 104 20.95 0.02 9.29
CA GLY A 104 21.51 1.15 8.55
C GLY A 104 22.74 0.77 7.71
N ALA A 105 22.95 -0.52 7.43
CA ALA A 105 24.02 -0.99 6.54
C ALA A 105 23.84 -0.45 5.10
N ALA A 106 24.93 -0.37 4.34
CA ALA A 106 24.90 0.08 2.95
C ALA A 106 23.93 -0.79 2.11
N PRO A 107 23.23 -0.22 1.10
CA PRO A 107 22.29 -0.98 0.30
C PRO A 107 22.98 -2.13 -0.41
N LEU A 108 22.27 -3.24 -0.55
CA LEU A 108 22.71 -4.40 -1.30
C LEU A 108 22.41 -4.21 -2.77
N SER A 109 23.33 -4.59 -3.64
CA SER A 109 23.02 -4.73 -5.06
C SER A 109 21.98 -5.84 -5.29
N ALA A 110 21.22 -5.74 -6.39
CA ALA A 110 20.33 -6.83 -6.83
C ALA A 110 21.04 -8.20 -6.91
N ALA A 111 22.31 -8.24 -7.32
CA ALA A 111 23.09 -9.47 -7.38
C ALA A 111 23.38 -10.07 -5.98
N GLU A 112 23.71 -9.24 -4.99
CA GLU A 112 23.91 -9.69 -3.61
C GLU A 112 22.62 -10.22 -3.00
N VAL A 113 21.50 -9.52 -3.24
CA VAL A 113 20.19 -10.01 -2.79
C VAL A 113 19.85 -11.34 -3.44
N LEU A 114 20.03 -11.45 -4.75
CA LEU A 114 19.77 -12.67 -5.52
C LEU A 114 20.57 -13.87 -4.97
N VAL A 115 21.83 -13.67 -4.61
CA VAL A 115 22.70 -14.75 -4.10
C VAL A 115 22.36 -15.12 -2.65
N ARG A 116 22.10 -14.15 -1.78
CA ARG A 116 21.96 -14.36 -0.34
C ARG A 116 20.54 -14.70 0.09
N PHE A 117 19.55 -14.02 -0.50
CA PHE A 117 18.18 -14.00 0.01
C PHE A 117 17.15 -14.52 -0.98
N ALA A 118 17.38 -14.49 -2.29
CA ALA A 118 16.41 -15.09 -3.22
C ALA A 118 16.40 -16.64 -3.17
N PRO A 119 15.30 -17.29 -3.56
CA PRO A 119 15.24 -18.75 -3.76
C PRO A 119 16.38 -19.27 -4.61
N THR A 120 16.89 -20.47 -4.29
CA THR A 120 17.94 -21.10 -5.10
C THR A 120 17.42 -21.56 -6.46
N GLN A 121 18.32 -21.79 -7.41
CA GLN A 121 17.94 -22.32 -8.73
C GLN A 121 17.27 -23.69 -8.63
N ALA A 122 17.71 -24.53 -7.70
CA ALA A 122 17.12 -25.85 -7.45
C ALA A 122 15.69 -25.75 -6.92
N GLN A 123 15.45 -24.82 -5.98
CA GLN A 123 14.11 -24.53 -5.46
C GLN A 123 13.16 -24.04 -6.56
N VAL A 124 13.61 -23.07 -7.37
CA VAL A 124 12.84 -22.59 -8.53
C VAL A 124 12.55 -23.72 -9.51
N ALA A 125 13.56 -24.53 -9.86
CA ALA A 125 13.40 -25.64 -10.79
C ALA A 125 12.38 -26.68 -10.31
N ALA A 126 12.33 -26.95 -8.99
CA ALA A 126 11.35 -27.85 -8.40
C ALA A 126 9.91 -27.32 -8.52
N VAL A 127 9.71 -26.01 -8.30
CA VAL A 127 8.39 -25.38 -8.48
C VAL A 127 7.99 -25.35 -9.96
N VAL A 128 8.91 -25.00 -10.86
CA VAL A 128 8.66 -25.04 -12.31
C VAL A 128 8.31 -26.45 -12.78
N ALA A 129 9.00 -27.48 -12.29
CA ALA A 129 8.71 -28.87 -12.62
C ALA A 129 7.30 -29.27 -12.14
N HIS A 130 6.93 -28.90 -10.91
CA HIS A 130 5.59 -29.13 -10.36
C HIS A 130 4.49 -28.49 -11.22
N LEU A 131 4.67 -27.23 -11.62
CA LEU A 131 3.73 -26.52 -12.50
C LEU A 131 3.60 -27.22 -13.86
N ARG A 132 4.71 -27.60 -14.49
CA ARG A 132 4.70 -28.33 -15.77
C ARG A 132 3.97 -29.67 -15.66
N THR A 133 4.25 -30.44 -14.61
CA THR A 133 3.59 -31.74 -14.39
C THR A 133 2.09 -31.59 -14.17
N ALA A 134 1.65 -30.50 -13.54
CA ALA A 134 0.23 -30.20 -13.35
C ALA A 134 -0.47 -29.63 -14.60
N GLY A 135 0.25 -29.41 -15.70
CA GLY A 135 -0.32 -28.96 -16.98
C GLY A 135 -0.25 -27.46 -17.23
N PHE A 136 0.53 -26.70 -16.45
CA PHE A 136 0.78 -25.29 -16.73
C PHE A 136 1.80 -25.10 -17.87
N THR A 137 1.60 -24.07 -18.67
CA THR A 137 2.44 -23.60 -19.77
C THR A 137 2.87 -22.14 -19.55
N ASP A 138 3.68 -21.59 -20.47
CA ASP A 138 4.18 -20.20 -20.41
C ASP A 138 4.76 -19.83 -19.04
N ILE A 139 5.54 -20.76 -18.48
CA ILE A 139 6.11 -20.62 -17.15
C ILE A 139 7.31 -19.70 -17.23
N GLU A 140 7.20 -18.52 -16.63
CA GLU A 140 8.25 -17.52 -16.58
C GLU A 140 8.72 -17.33 -15.14
N VAL A 141 10.03 -17.27 -14.95
CA VAL A 141 10.66 -17.02 -13.65
C VAL A 141 11.18 -15.59 -13.65
N ALA A 142 10.77 -14.79 -12.67
CA ALA A 142 11.29 -13.43 -12.53
C ALA A 142 12.82 -13.44 -12.28
N PRO A 143 13.59 -12.44 -12.75
CA PRO A 143 15.05 -12.45 -12.60
C PRO A 143 15.54 -12.52 -11.14
N ASN A 144 14.80 -11.88 -10.23
CA ASN A 144 15.05 -11.94 -8.79
C ASN A 144 14.57 -13.26 -8.11
N ARG A 145 13.97 -14.18 -8.87
CA ARG A 145 13.44 -15.48 -8.44
C ARG A 145 12.36 -15.44 -7.37
N LEU A 146 11.74 -14.28 -7.12
CA LEU A 146 10.66 -14.18 -6.13
C LEU A 146 9.30 -14.62 -6.69
N LEU A 147 9.09 -14.49 -8.00
CA LEU A 147 7.83 -14.87 -8.65
C LEU A 147 8.05 -15.87 -9.78
N ILE A 148 7.11 -16.79 -9.94
CA ILE A 148 6.94 -17.63 -11.11
C ILE A 148 5.52 -17.41 -11.65
N THR A 149 5.38 -16.91 -12.87
CA THR A 149 4.06 -16.79 -13.53
C THR A 149 3.84 -17.98 -14.44
N ALA A 150 2.58 -18.40 -14.61
CA ALA A 150 2.22 -19.52 -15.47
C ALA A 150 0.75 -19.46 -15.93
N ASN A 151 0.47 -20.03 -17.11
CA ASN A 151 -0.90 -20.18 -17.64
C ASN A 151 -1.34 -21.63 -17.57
N GLY A 152 -2.59 -21.89 -17.22
CA GLY A 152 -3.16 -23.23 -17.16
C GLY A 152 -4.68 -23.20 -17.25
N SER A 153 -5.32 -24.27 -16.83
CA SER A 153 -6.79 -24.33 -16.72
C SER A 153 -7.24 -24.48 -15.26
N ALA A 154 -8.54 -24.34 -15.00
CA ALA A 154 -9.11 -24.63 -13.68
C ALA A 154 -8.79 -26.07 -13.20
N ALA A 155 -8.70 -27.05 -14.11
CA ALA A 155 -8.24 -28.41 -13.76
C ALA A 155 -6.75 -28.47 -13.41
N ALA A 156 -5.90 -27.70 -14.09
CA ALA A 156 -4.48 -27.58 -13.74
C ALA A 156 -4.31 -26.95 -12.35
N VAL A 157 -5.11 -25.92 -12.01
CA VAL A 157 -5.17 -25.33 -10.66
C VAL A 157 -5.53 -26.39 -9.61
N GLN A 158 -6.57 -27.19 -9.85
CA GLN A 158 -6.94 -28.27 -8.93
C GLN A 158 -5.83 -29.29 -8.73
N THR A 159 -5.12 -29.63 -9.81
CA THR A 159 -4.01 -30.61 -9.78
C THR A 159 -2.78 -30.04 -9.06
N ALA A 160 -2.40 -28.80 -9.35
CA ALA A 160 -1.19 -28.19 -8.80
C ALA A 160 -1.35 -27.71 -7.35
N PHE A 161 -2.55 -27.22 -7.00
CA PHE A 161 -2.75 -26.45 -5.78
C PHE A 161 -3.78 -27.03 -4.83
N HIS A 162 -4.33 -28.20 -5.15
CA HIS A 162 -5.30 -28.93 -4.33
C HIS A 162 -6.50 -28.07 -3.90
N THR A 163 -6.93 -27.16 -4.79
CA THR A 163 -8.13 -26.34 -4.62
C THR A 163 -8.93 -26.27 -5.92
N ARG A 164 -10.26 -26.23 -5.82
CA ARG A 164 -11.14 -25.97 -6.95
C ARG A 164 -11.40 -24.47 -7.06
N LEU A 165 -11.85 -24.04 -8.23
CA LEU A 165 -12.39 -22.70 -8.44
C LEU A 165 -13.90 -22.80 -8.58
N ALA A 166 -14.62 -21.94 -7.87
CA ALA A 166 -16.05 -21.76 -8.00
C ALA A 166 -16.35 -20.39 -8.59
N GLN A 167 -17.36 -20.28 -9.44
CA GLN A 167 -17.82 -19.06 -10.09
C GLN A 167 -19.20 -18.65 -9.60
N PHE A 168 -19.42 -17.34 -9.50
CA PHE A 168 -20.67 -16.71 -9.07
C PHE A 168 -20.71 -15.25 -9.57
N THR A 169 -21.82 -14.56 -9.32
CA THR A 169 -21.94 -13.13 -9.63
C THR A 169 -21.75 -12.31 -8.36
N PHE A 170 -20.85 -11.32 -8.39
CA PHE A 170 -20.64 -10.38 -7.28
C PHE A 170 -20.47 -8.96 -7.83
N ASP A 171 -21.22 -8.00 -7.29
CA ASP A 171 -21.27 -6.61 -7.77
C ASP A 171 -21.43 -6.52 -9.30
N ASN A 172 -22.41 -7.27 -9.83
CA ASN A 172 -22.72 -7.39 -11.26
C ASN A 172 -21.58 -7.93 -12.15
N ARG A 173 -20.53 -8.49 -11.56
CA ARG A 173 -19.42 -9.13 -12.29
C ARG A 173 -19.50 -10.64 -12.16
N ALA A 174 -19.27 -11.34 -13.26
CA ALA A 174 -18.94 -12.77 -13.21
C ALA A 174 -17.53 -12.92 -12.62
N VAL A 175 -17.45 -13.59 -11.47
CA VAL A 175 -16.22 -13.76 -10.70
C VAL A 175 -15.98 -15.23 -10.40
N PHE A 176 -14.73 -15.56 -10.09
CA PHE A 176 -14.35 -16.87 -9.58
C PHE A 176 -13.48 -16.73 -8.33
N ALA A 177 -13.46 -17.77 -7.50
CA ALA A 177 -12.60 -17.84 -6.34
C ALA A 177 -12.28 -19.28 -5.91
N ASN A 178 -11.15 -19.48 -5.24
CA ASN A 178 -10.75 -20.77 -4.73
C ASN A 178 -11.57 -21.24 -3.52
N THR A 179 -11.96 -22.51 -3.55
CA THR A 179 -12.85 -23.11 -2.54
C THR A 179 -12.13 -23.69 -1.32
N SER A 180 -10.83 -23.90 -1.39
CA SER A 180 -9.98 -24.31 -0.27
C SER A 180 -8.68 -23.50 -0.28
N ALA A 181 -7.91 -23.55 0.82
CA ALA A 181 -6.60 -22.91 0.84
C ALA A 181 -5.72 -23.59 -0.21
N ALA A 182 -4.93 -22.80 -0.94
CA ALA A 182 -4.01 -23.38 -1.91
C ALA A 182 -2.92 -24.14 -1.16
N GLN A 183 -2.65 -25.36 -1.59
CA GLN A 183 -1.63 -26.23 -1.02
C GLN A 183 -0.57 -26.56 -2.07
N VAL A 184 0.60 -26.97 -1.65
CA VAL A 184 1.64 -27.54 -2.53
C VAL A 184 2.14 -28.85 -1.93
N PRO A 185 2.80 -29.73 -2.70
CA PRO A 185 3.48 -30.90 -2.13
C PRO A 185 4.40 -30.47 -0.98
N SER A 186 4.46 -31.24 0.11
CA SER A 186 5.20 -30.84 1.32
C SER A 186 6.68 -30.50 1.05
N ALA A 187 7.28 -31.12 0.03
CA ALA A 187 8.64 -30.82 -0.43
C ALA A 187 8.84 -29.38 -0.93
N LEU A 188 7.77 -28.70 -1.38
CA LEU A 188 7.78 -27.30 -1.82
C LEU A 188 7.36 -26.33 -0.72
N GLY A 189 6.91 -26.80 0.44
CA GLY A 189 6.40 -25.95 1.53
C GLY A 189 7.41 -24.97 2.11
N GLY A 190 8.70 -25.32 2.07
CA GLY A 190 9.80 -24.43 2.45
C GLY A 190 10.17 -23.39 1.38
N THR A 191 9.56 -23.47 0.19
CA THR A 191 9.91 -22.65 -0.98
C THR A 191 8.75 -21.77 -1.45
N VAL A 192 7.53 -22.30 -1.52
CA VAL A 192 6.35 -21.54 -1.97
C VAL A 192 5.74 -20.79 -0.79
N ALA A 193 5.52 -19.50 -0.95
CA ALA A 193 4.84 -18.63 0.01
C ALA A 193 3.32 -18.61 -0.25
N SER A 194 2.91 -18.15 -1.44
CA SER A 194 1.51 -17.98 -1.84
C SER A 194 1.31 -18.23 -3.35
N VAL A 195 0.06 -18.38 -3.75
CA VAL A 195 -0.38 -18.59 -5.14
C VAL A 195 -1.48 -17.59 -5.47
N LEU A 196 -1.13 -16.55 -6.20
CA LEU A 196 -2.02 -15.47 -6.59
C LEU A 196 -2.72 -15.82 -7.92
N GLY A 197 -3.81 -15.11 -8.23
CA GLY A 197 -4.62 -15.33 -9.44
C GLY A 197 -5.72 -16.38 -9.27
N LEU A 198 -5.95 -16.87 -8.04
CA LEU A 198 -6.99 -17.86 -7.74
C LEU A 198 -8.35 -17.25 -7.38
N GLN A 199 -8.47 -15.92 -7.40
CA GLN A 199 -9.70 -15.17 -7.17
C GLN A 199 -9.77 -13.96 -8.11
N SER A 200 -10.99 -13.54 -8.46
CA SER A 200 -11.24 -12.32 -9.25
C SER A 200 -12.32 -11.40 -8.65
N VAL A 201 -12.65 -11.63 -7.39
CA VAL A 201 -13.70 -10.96 -6.61
C VAL A 201 -13.21 -9.60 -6.14
N VAL A 202 -12.15 -9.57 -5.32
CA VAL A 202 -11.50 -8.33 -4.88
C VAL A 202 -10.40 -7.98 -5.86
N ARG A 203 -10.22 -6.68 -6.12
CA ARG A 203 -9.23 -6.17 -7.05
C ARG A 203 -8.64 -4.88 -6.50
N PRO A 204 -7.40 -4.55 -6.88
CA PRO A 204 -6.83 -3.25 -6.63
C PRO A 204 -7.65 -2.17 -7.33
N ARG A 205 -7.70 -1.00 -6.71
CA ARG A 205 -8.39 0.18 -7.22
C ARG A 205 -7.51 1.41 -7.05
N THR A 206 -7.73 2.39 -7.92
CA THR A 206 -7.12 3.72 -7.81
C THR A 206 -7.69 4.47 -6.61
N MET A 207 -6.95 5.43 -6.06
CA MET A 207 -7.26 6.14 -4.81
C MET A 207 -7.37 7.66 -5.05
N LEU A 208 -8.20 8.03 -6.03
CA LEU A 208 -8.38 9.41 -6.48
C LEU A 208 -9.82 9.91 -6.28
N HIS A 209 -9.95 11.19 -5.89
CA HIS A 209 -11.24 11.89 -5.82
C HIS A 209 -11.36 12.94 -6.92
N ARG A 210 -12.25 12.72 -7.90
CA ARG A 210 -12.56 13.68 -8.98
C ARG A 210 -13.72 14.58 -8.61
N GLY A 211 -13.62 15.84 -9.01
CA GLY A 211 -14.74 16.78 -8.93
C GLY A 211 -14.63 17.89 -9.96
N PRO A 212 -15.69 18.71 -10.13
CA PRO A 212 -15.67 19.82 -11.06
C PRO A 212 -14.61 20.85 -10.67
N LEU A 213 -14.08 21.57 -11.65
CA LEU A 213 -13.23 22.75 -11.42
C LEU A 213 -14.03 23.78 -10.60
N ARG A 214 -13.62 24.03 -9.35
CA ARG A 214 -14.30 25.03 -8.50
C ARG A 214 -13.65 26.40 -8.67
N SER A 215 -14.47 27.43 -8.91
CA SER A 215 -14.01 28.82 -8.87
C SER A 215 -13.63 29.21 -7.42
N PRO A 216 -12.55 30.00 -7.21
CA PRO A 216 -12.11 30.39 -5.86
C PRO A 216 -13.17 31.09 -4.99
N ALA A 217 -14.21 31.66 -5.61
CA ALA A 217 -15.27 32.42 -4.95
C ALA A 217 -16.26 31.57 -4.12
N ASN A 218 -16.26 30.23 -4.25
CA ASN A 218 -17.27 29.35 -3.65
C ASN A 218 -16.78 28.53 -2.44
N LEU A 219 -15.58 28.81 -1.91
CA LEU A 219 -15.01 28.06 -0.79
C LEU A 219 -15.08 28.92 0.48
N SER A 220 -15.93 28.51 1.43
CA SER A 220 -16.01 29.17 2.74
C SER A 220 -14.70 28.97 3.50
N PRO A 221 -14.14 30.00 4.15
CA PRO A 221 -12.95 29.83 4.98
C PRO A 221 -13.23 28.82 6.08
N LEU A 222 -12.42 27.76 6.18
CA LEU A 222 -12.44 26.85 7.32
C LEU A 222 -12.16 27.65 8.60
N ALA A 223 -12.95 27.42 9.64
CA ALA A 223 -12.85 28.16 10.90
C ALA A 223 -11.44 28.00 11.51
N GLY A 224 -10.69 29.10 11.61
CA GLY A 224 -9.36 29.15 12.23
C GLY A 224 -8.22 29.70 11.36
N THR A 225 -8.47 30.03 10.09
CA THR A 225 -7.43 30.55 9.19
C THR A 225 -7.25 32.07 9.27
N ARG A 226 -6.01 32.54 9.05
CA ARG A 226 -5.68 33.95 8.81
C ARG A 226 -6.59 34.47 7.69
N ALA A 227 -7.05 35.74 7.80
CA ALA A 227 -8.03 36.39 6.91
C ALA A 227 -7.68 36.44 5.39
N THR A 228 -6.60 35.80 4.95
CA THR A 228 -6.11 35.73 3.57
C THR A 228 -5.88 34.31 3.04
N ALA A 229 -6.09 33.26 3.86
CA ALA A 229 -5.87 31.88 3.44
C ALA A 229 -7.13 31.28 2.81
N SER A 230 -6.95 30.50 1.73
CA SER A 230 -8.02 29.87 0.97
C SER A 230 -7.63 28.45 0.58
N THR A 231 -8.57 27.52 0.62
CA THR A 231 -8.51 26.25 -0.10
C THR A 231 -8.73 26.56 -1.58
N VAL A 232 -7.81 26.22 -2.48
CA VAL A 232 -7.93 26.46 -3.93
C VAL A 232 -7.23 25.35 -4.69
N ALA A 233 -7.62 25.11 -5.93
CA ALA A 233 -6.93 24.14 -6.78
C ALA A 233 -5.53 24.62 -7.21
N HIS A 234 -4.56 23.71 -7.18
CA HIS A 234 -3.15 23.99 -7.42
C HIS A 234 -2.67 23.46 -8.77
N SER A 235 -1.75 24.17 -9.43
CA SER A 235 -0.94 23.53 -10.47
C SER A 235 0.02 22.54 -9.82
N PRO A 236 0.33 21.38 -10.41
CA PRO A 236 1.39 20.51 -9.93
C PRO A 236 2.74 21.20 -9.65
N THR A 237 3.05 22.30 -10.36
CA THR A 237 4.27 23.10 -10.14
C THR A 237 4.25 23.93 -8.85
N ASP A 238 3.08 24.11 -8.24
CA ASP A 238 2.91 24.93 -7.03
C ASP A 238 3.38 24.19 -5.78
N PHE A 239 3.29 22.85 -5.75
CA PHE A 239 3.63 22.03 -4.58
C PHE A 239 5.08 22.20 -4.13
N ALA A 240 6.00 22.44 -5.07
CA ALA A 240 7.39 22.78 -4.77
C ALA A 240 7.57 24.07 -3.95
N LYS A 241 6.65 25.03 -4.09
CA LYS A 241 6.66 26.28 -3.31
C LYS A 241 5.91 26.09 -2.01
N ILE A 242 4.77 25.41 -2.07
CA ILE A 242 3.91 25.12 -0.92
C ILE A 242 4.70 24.39 0.17
N TYR A 243 5.41 23.31 -0.19
CA TYR A 243 6.18 22.49 0.77
C TYR A 243 7.66 22.88 0.85
N ASP A 244 7.96 24.16 0.59
CA ASP A 244 9.30 24.79 0.70
C ASP A 244 10.45 23.99 0.06
N ALA A 245 10.26 23.52 -1.17
CA ALA A 245 11.30 22.82 -1.93
C ALA A 245 12.03 23.69 -2.95
N SER A 246 11.61 24.95 -3.13
CA SER A 246 12.10 25.82 -4.22
C SER A 246 13.59 26.19 -4.10
N SER A 247 14.15 26.14 -2.90
CA SER A 247 15.56 26.45 -2.63
C SER A 247 16.52 25.26 -2.81
N ILE A 248 15.99 24.05 -3.01
CA ILE A 248 16.79 22.83 -3.22
C ILE A 248 16.77 22.38 -4.68
N SER A 249 17.71 21.51 -5.07
CA SER A 249 17.82 20.97 -6.42
C SER A 249 16.49 20.39 -6.92
N THR A 250 16.26 20.43 -8.23
CA THR A 250 15.18 19.66 -8.85
C THR A 250 15.46 18.15 -8.73
N GLY A 251 14.46 17.32 -9.02
CA GLY A 251 14.59 15.85 -9.03
C GLY A 251 15.34 15.31 -10.26
N SER A 252 15.99 16.17 -11.04
CA SER A 252 16.59 15.84 -12.35
C SER A 252 17.74 14.82 -12.29
N GLY A 253 18.31 14.55 -11.11
CA GLY A 253 19.31 13.50 -10.88
C GLY A 253 18.72 12.13 -10.50
N THR A 254 17.40 12.04 -10.32
CA THR A 254 16.74 10.85 -9.77
C THR A 254 15.86 10.18 -10.82
N LYS A 255 15.91 8.85 -10.91
CA LYS A 255 14.97 8.04 -11.69
C LYS A 255 13.78 7.64 -10.81
N VAL A 256 12.57 7.82 -11.31
CA VAL A 256 11.33 7.57 -10.57
C VAL A 256 10.47 6.54 -11.30
N GLY A 257 9.86 5.63 -10.55
CA GLY A 257 8.90 4.64 -11.04
C GLY A 257 7.46 5.01 -10.65
N ILE A 258 6.50 4.59 -11.47
CA ILE A 258 5.07 4.61 -11.15
C ILE A 258 4.53 3.21 -11.47
N ILE A 259 3.81 2.61 -10.54
CA ILE A 259 3.08 1.36 -10.77
C ILE A 259 1.73 1.72 -11.40
N THR A 260 1.44 1.13 -12.56
CA THR A 260 0.20 1.41 -13.31
C THR A 260 -0.43 0.12 -13.83
N TRP A 261 -1.54 0.25 -14.55
CA TRP A 261 -2.03 -0.80 -15.43
C TRP A 261 -2.51 -0.27 -16.78
N GLY A 262 -2.56 -1.17 -17.77
CA GLY A 262 -3.11 -0.89 -19.09
C GLY A 262 -2.22 -0.05 -19.99
N SER A 263 -2.84 0.53 -21.01
CA SER A 263 -2.19 1.35 -22.04
C SER A 263 -1.96 2.77 -21.57
N LEU A 264 -0.72 3.26 -21.65
CA LEU A 264 -0.32 4.60 -21.19
C LEU A 264 -0.17 5.63 -22.31
N THR A 265 -0.65 5.32 -23.51
CA THR A 265 -0.45 6.16 -24.70
C THR A 265 -1.05 7.57 -24.51
N LYS A 266 -2.26 7.65 -23.94
CA LYS A 266 -2.92 8.95 -23.65
C LYS A 266 -2.24 9.68 -22.50
N VAL A 267 -1.98 8.98 -21.40
CA VAL A 267 -1.23 9.49 -20.24
C VAL A 267 0.08 10.17 -20.64
N ILE A 268 0.89 9.51 -21.47
CA ILE A 268 2.18 10.06 -21.94
C ILE A 268 1.96 11.28 -22.85
N THR A 269 0.86 11.33 -23.59
CA THR A 269 0.50 12.50 -24.41
C THR A 269 0.10 13.68 -23.52
N ASP A 270 -0.72 13.45 -22.50
CA ASP A 270 -1.15 14.47 -21.55
C ASP A 270 0.02 14.99 -20.69
N LEU A 271 0.96 14.13 -20.31
CA LEU A 271 2.20 14.55 -19.63
C LEU A 271 3.05 15.50 -20.49
N LYS A 272 3.10 15.27 -21.81
CA LYS A 272 3.79 16.18 -22.76
C LYS A 272 3.06 17.53 -22.84
N SER A 273 1.73 17.52 -22.89
CA SER A 273 0.91 18.74 -22.85
C SER A 273 1.14 19.51 -21.55
N PHE A 274 1.15 18.82 -20.41
CA PHE A 274 1.41 19.41 -19.10
C PHE A 274 2.78 20.06 -19.06
N THR A 275 3.85 19.32 -19.35
CA THR A 275 5.23 19.86 -19.33
C THR A 275 5.39 21.08 -20.26
N SER A 276 4.80 21.04 -21.45
CA SER A 276 4.77 22.19 -22.37
C SER A 276 4.04 23.39 -21.78
N SER A 277 2.85 23.20 -21.19
CA SER A 277 2.06 24.29 -20.59
C SER A 277 2.71 24.88 -19.34
N ALA A 278 3.44 24.06 -18.58
CA ALA A 278 4.15 24.43 -17.36
C ALA A 278 5.52 25.08 -17.64
N GLY A 279 5.97 25.13 -18.90
CA GLY A 279 7.31 25.61 -19.26
C GLY A 279 8.44 24.69 -18.76
N LEU A 280 8.16 23.41 -18.51
CA LEU A 280 9.12 22.41 -18.10
C LEU A 280 9.71 21.68 -19.32
N PRO A 281 10.95 21.18 -19.24
CA PRO A 281 11.47 20.26 -20.24
C PRO A 281 10.54 19.04 -20.42
N THR A 282 10.45 18.52 -21.64
CA THR A 282 9.72 17.29 -21.89
C THR A 282 10.29 16.15 -21.05
N GLN A 283 9.44 15.51 -20.25
CA GLN A 283 9.85 14.40 -19.40
C GLN A 283 10.19 13.18 -20.27
N THR A 284 11.37 12.59 -20.06
CA THR A 284 11.72 11.30 -20.66
C THR A 284 10.98 10.19 -19.93
N THR A 285 10.27 9.34 -20.67
CA THR A 285 9.46 8.24 -20.13
C THR A 285 9.87 6.87 -20.67
N THR A 286 9.60 5.81 -19.92
CA THR A 286 9.74 4.42 -20.38
C THR A 286 8.60 3.58 -19.82
N THR A 287 7.91 2.85 -20.68
CA THR A 287 6.87 1.91 -20.26
C THR A 287 7.44 0.50 -20.22
N VAL A 288 7.43 -0.09 -19.03
CA VAL A 288 7.81 -1.49 -18.78
C VAL A 288 6.52 -2.28 -18.62
N LYS A 289 6.22 -3.12 -19.60
CA LYS A 289 5.11 -4.08 -19.53
C LYS A 289 5.49 -5.23 -18.59
N THR A 290 4.64 -5.51 -17.62
CA THR A 290 4.86 -6.54 -16.60
C THR A 290 3.84 -7.67 -16.72
N GLY A 291 4.16 -8.87 -16.25
CA GLY A 291 3.34 -10.07 -16.46
C GLY A 291 3.56 -10.72 -17.84
N SER A 292 3.23 -12.01 -17.96
CA SER A 292 3.70 -12.89 -19.05
C SER A 292 2.73 -13.05 -20.23
N SER A 293 1.46 -12.66 -20.13
CA SER A 293 0.48 -13.00 -21.18
C SER A 293 -0.75 -12.08 -21.30
N GLY A 294 -0.84 -11.01 -20.51
CA GLY A 294 -2.04 -10.18 -20.45
C GLY A 294 -2.10 -9.08 -21.52
N SER A 295 -3.32 -8.64 -21.87
CA SER A 295 -3.53 -7.48 -22.73
C SER A 295 -3.43 -6.17 -21.93
N TYR A 296 -2.85 -5.15 -22.56
CA TYR A 296 -2.73 -3.79 -22.02
C TYR A 296 -3.71 -2.91 -22.78
N VAL A 297 -4.95 -2.88 -22.33
CA VAL A 297 -6.03 -2.17 -23.00
C VAL A 297 -6.14 -0.74 -22.46
N VAL A 298 -6.77 0.13 -23.26
CA VAL A 298 -7.10 1.48 -22.82
C VAL A 298 -8.13 1.39 -21.70
N ASP A 299 -7.87 2.11 -20.62
CA ASP A 299 -8.75 2.24 -19.46
C ASP A 299 -8.91 3.74 -19.20
N ALA A 300 -9.93 4.32 -19.84
CA ALA A 300 -10.18 5.75 -19.78
C ALA A 300 -10.50 6.23 -18.36
N ASP A 301 -11.07 5.35 -17.53
CA ASP A 301 -11.44 5.66 -16.15
C ASP A 301 -10.19 5.76 -15.28
N SER A 302 -9.20 4.90 -15.49
CA SER A 302 -7.93 4.94 -14.74
C SER A 302 -6.90 5.92 -15.29
N ASP A 303 -7.03 6.40 -16.53
CA ASP A 303 -6.06 7.35 -17.14
C ASP A 303 -5.85 8.62 -16.28
N GLY A 304 -6.89 9.10 -15.61
CA GLY A 304 -6.76 10.26 -14.70
C GLY A 304 -5.85 10.01 -13.50
N GLU A 305 -5.73 8.77 -13.02
CA GLU A 305 -4.77 8.38 -11.96
C GLU A 305 -3.33 8.52 -12.46
N TRP A 306 -3.03 7.91 -13.61
CA TRP A 306 -1.67 7.93 -14.16
C TRP A 306 -1.26 9.34 -14.60
N CYS A 307 -2.23 10.16 -15.05
CA CYS A 307 -2.03 11.58 -15.31
C CYS A 307 -1.76 12.36 -14.02
N LEU A 308 -2.54 12.12 -12.95
CA LEU A 308 -2.34 12.73 -11.64
C LEU A 308 -0.94 12.41 -11.11
N ASP A 309 -0.57 11.14 -11.08
CA ASP A 309 0.74 10.66 -10.63
C ASP A 309 1.88 11.32 -11.39
N SER A 310 1.87 11.18 -12.72
CA SER A 310 2.99 11.61 -13.54
C SER A 310 3.16 13.13 -13.59
N GLN A 311 2.06 13.89 -13.67
CA GLN A 311 2.11 15.35 -13.71
C GLN A 311 2.47 15.93 -12.34
N THR A 312 1.96 15.33 -11.26
CA THR A 312 2.29 15.74 -9.88
C THR A 312 3.75 15.50 -9.55
N ILE A 313 4.29 14.31 -9.84
CA ILE A 313 5.71 14.01 -9.62
C ILE A 313 6.57 15.01 -10.39
N VAL A 314 6.33 15.17 -11.69
CA VAL A 314 7.14 16.04 -12.56
C VAL A 314 7.02 17.51 -12.17
N GLY A 315 5.81 17.98 -11.85
CA GLY A 315 5.56 19.35 -11.41
C GLY A 315 6.24 19.66 -10.08
N THR A 316 6.07 18.78 -9.09
CA THR A 316 6.62 18.96 -7.74
C THR A 316 8.15 18.86 -7.72
N SER A 317 8.71 17.94 -8.50
CA SER A 317 10.16 17.75 -8.59
C SER A 317 10.87 18.77 -9.48
N GLY A 318 10.14 19.48 -10.34
CA GLY A 318 10.71 20.30 -11.42
C GLY A 318 11.36 19.47 -12.53
N GLY A 319 10.84 18.25 -12.77
CA GLY A 319 11.40 17.24 -13.67
C GLY A 319 12.22 16.17 -12.94
N VAL A 320 12.25 14.97 -13.52
CA VAL A 320 13.07 13.82 -13.05
C VAL A 320 13.99 13.33 -14.17
N SER A 321 15.05 12.60 -13.86
CA SER A 321 16.00 12.09 -14.87
C SER A 321 15.28 11.23 -15.92
N GLN A 322 14.42 10.32 -15.44
CA GLN A 322 13.58 9.48 -16.27
C GLN A 322 12.40 8.96 -15.44
N LEU A 323 11.22 8.92 -16.05
CA LEU A 323 10.00 8.40 -15.44
C LEU A 323 9.67 7.02 -16.03
N TYR A 324 9.68 5.99 -15.20
CA TYR A 324 9.36 4.63 -15.59
C TYR A 324 7.93 4.30 -15.18
N PHE A 325 7.14 3.80 -16.11
CA PHE A 325 5.83 3.25 -15.83
C PHE A 325 5.88 1.73 -15.88
N TYR A 326 5.75 1.08 -14.72
CA TYR A 326 5.66 -0.37 -14.61
C TYR A 326 4.18 -0.75 -14.71
N THR A 327 3.75 -1.12 -15.91
CA THR A 327 2.33 -1.32 -16.21
C THR A 327 1.97 -2.80 -16.20
N ALA A 328 0.99 -3.14 -15.35
CA ALA A 328 0.34 -4.45 -15.31
C ALA A 328 -0.72 -4.60 -16.42
N PRO A 329 -1.03 -5.83 -16.85
CA PRO A 329 -2.12 -6.06 -17.78
C PRO A 329 -3.49 -5.84 -17.11
N ASN A 330 -4.46 -5.37 -17.88
CA ASN A 330 -5.83 -5.09 -17.44
C ASN A 330 -6.90 -5.61 -18.40
N GLY A 331 -6.52 -6.41 -19.41
CA GLY A 331 -7.48 -7.04 -20.32
C GLY A 331 -8.41 -8.05 -19.64
N GLY A 332 -9.53 -8.36 -20.28
CA GLY A 332 -10.55 -9.26 -19.70
C GLY A 332 -11.39 -8.51 -18.68
N ASN A 333 -11.26 -8.88 -17.40
CA ASN A 333 -12.04 -8.29 -16.32
C ASN A 333 -11.32 -7.14 -15.58
N GLY A 334 -10.26 -6.52 -16.10
CA GLY A 334 -9.52 -5.45 -15.40
C GLY A 334 -8.26 -5.94 -14.68
N PRO A 335 -7.63 -5.09 -13.83
CA PRO A 335 -6.39 -5.45 -13.13
C PRO A 335 -6.62 -6.58 -12.11
N THR A 336 -5.54 -7.29 -11.80
CA THR A 336 -5.53 -8.38 -10.82
C THR A 336 -4.38 -8.18 -9.85
N ASP A 337 -4.53 -8.66 -8.62
CA ASP A 337 -3.48 -8.60 -7.59
C ASP A 337 -2.18 -9.22 -8.12
N ALA A 338 -2.29 -10.40 -8.77
CA ALA A 338 -1.16 -11.08 -9.41
C ALA A 338 -0.42 -10.21 -10.44
N GLY A 339 -1.15 -9.41 -11.22
CA GLY A 339 -0.58 -8.49 -12.21
C GLY A 339 0.12 -7.29 -11.55
N ILE A 340 -0.47 -6.74 -10.49
CA ILE A 340 0.11 -5.62 -9.73
C ILE A 340 1.34 -6.07 -8.92
N THR A 341 1.27 -7.20 -8.22
CA THR A 341 2.43 -7.86 -7.57
C THR A 341 3.57 -8.08 -8.57
N ALA A 342 3.28 -8.51 -9.80
CA ALA A 342 4.29 -8.64 -10.84
C ALA A 342 4.89 -7.28 -11.28
N ALA A 343 4.11 -6.19 -11.23
CA ALA A 343 4.61 -4.85 -11.48
C ALA A 343 5.54 -4.35 -10.36
N TYR A 344 5.17 -4.55 -9.09
CA TYR A 344 6.05 -4.29 -7.94
C TYR A 344 7.35 -5.07 -8.09
N ASN A 345 7.26 -6.37 -8.32
CA ASN A 345 8.42 -7.24 -8.43
C ASN A 345 9.34 -6.84 -9.58
N ARG A 346 8.78 -6.36 -10.70
CA ARG A 346 9.58 -5.91 -11.83
C ARG A 346 10.34 -4.63 -11.52
N ALA A 347 9.73 -3.67 -10.84
CA ALA A 347 10.40 -2.43 -10.41
C ALA A 347 11.58 -2.72 -9.46
N VAL A 348 11.40 -3.67 -8.55
CA VAL A 348 12.45 -4.13 -7.62
C VAL A 348 13.52 -4.95 -8.33
N SER A 349 13.12 -5.88 -9.20
CA SER A 349 14.07 -6.73 -9.92
C SER A 349 14.94 -5.95 -10.91
N ASP A 350 14.41 -4.88 -11.50
CA ASP A 350 15.19 -4.03 -12.40
C ASP A 350 16.24 -3.20 -11.62
N ASP A 351 15.93 -2.81 -10.37
CA ASP A 351 16.82 -2.06 -9.47
C ASP A 351 17.40 -0.78 -10.13
N ILE A 352 16.55 -0.07 -10.91
CA ILE A 352 16.94 1.12 -11.69
C ILE A 352 16.31 2.42 -11.20
N VAL A 353 15.16 2.34 -10.54
CA VAL A 353 14.42 3.50 -10.00
C VAL A 353 14.67 3.62 -8.52
N LYS A 354 14.80 4.87 -8.04
CA LYS A 354 15.12 5.16 -6.64
C LYS A 354 13.86 5.29 -5.78
N VAL A 355 12.84 5.91 -6.34
CA VAL A 355 11.56 6.19 -5.68
C VAL A 355 10.45 5.68 -6.58
N ILE A 356 9.48 4.97 -6.01
CA ILE A 356 8.39 4.33 -6.76
C ILE A 356 7.06 4.78 -6.15
N ASN A 357 6.19 5.36 -7.00
CA ASN A 357 4.83 5.74 -6.62
C ASN A 357 3.84 4.58 -6.81
N VAL A 358 2.93 4.42 -5.84
CA VAL A 358 1.82 3.47 -5.86
C VAL A 358 0.55 4.17 -5.36
N SER A 359 -0.22 4.70 -6.31
CA SER A 359 -1.49 5.40 -6.03
C SER A 359 -2.70 4.47 -6.18
N LEU A 360 -2.62 3.31 -5.50
CA LEU A 360 -3.58 2.22 -5.63
C LEU A 360 -3.53 1.30 -4.39
N GLY A 361 -4.62 0.61 -4.13
CA GLY A 361 -4.69 -0.35 -3.03
C GLY A 361 -5.98 -1.15 -2.98
N GLU A 362 -6.13 -1.93 -1.92
CA GLU A 362 -7.31 -2.74 -1.61
C GLU A 362 -7.43 -2.99 -0.10
N ASP A 363 -8.48 -3.69 0.33
CA ASP A 363 -8.66 -4.08 1.72
C ASP A 363 -7.57 -5.05 2.21
N GLU A 364 -6.92 -4.73 3.34
CA GLU A 364 -5.85 -5.57 3.88
C GLU A 364 -6.29 -7.01 4.20
N THR A 365 -7.57 -7.23 4.55
CA THR A 365 -8.07 -8.58 4.84
C THR A 365 -8.23 -9.40 3.58
N ALA A 366 -8.66 -8.78 2.48
CA ALA A 366 -8.71 -9.42 1.17
C ALA A 366 -7.30 -9.80 0.70
N SER A 367 -6.35 -8.85 0.71
CA SER A 367 -4.96 -9.07 0.31
C SER A 367 -4.25 -10.11 1.18
N HIS A 368 -4.46 -10.09 2.50
CA HIS A 368 -3.94 -11.13 3.39
C HIS A 368 -4.52 -12.51 3.07
N SER A 369 -5.82 -12.58 2.76
CA SER A 369 -6.51 -13.86 2.50
C SER A 369 -6.12 -14.46 1.15
N SER A 370 -5.92 -13.64 0.10
CA SER A 370 -5.45 -14.10 -1.21
C SER A 370 -3.97 -14.51 -1.19
N GLY A 371 -3.22 -14.06 -0.17
CA GLY A 371 -1.77 -14.25 -0.07
C GLY A 371 -0.98 -13.19 -0.84
N THR A 372 -1.64 -12.14 -1.35
CA THR A 372 -1.04 -10.98 -2.01
C THR A 372 -0.14 -10.22 -1.04
N GLN A 373 -0.63 -9.87 0.16
CA GLN A 373 0.14 -9.15 1.18
C GLN A 373 1.50 -9.81 1.47
N SER A 374 1.54 -11.15 1.60
CA SER A 374 2.79 -11.88 1.83
C SER A 374 3.77 -11.81 0.65
N ALA A 375 3.26 -11.80 -0.58
CA ALA A 375 4.09 -11.70 -1.77
C ALA A 375 4.67 -10.28 -1.90
N ASP A 376 3.80 -9.29 -1.72
CA ASP A 376 4.13 -7.88 -1.83
C ASP A 376 5.12 -7.46 -0.74
N ASP A 377 4.95 -7.92 0.51
CA ASP A 377 5.92 -7.65 1.58
C ASP A 377 7.31 -8.21 1.31
N ALA A 378 7.43 -9.40 0.73
CA ALA A 378 8.74 -9.97 0.36
C ALA A 378 9.43 -9.12 -0.73
N ILE A 379 8.64 -8.55 -1.65
CA ILE A 379 9.11 -7.66 -2.71
C ILE A 379 9.55 -6.32 -2.11
N PHE A 380 8.71 -5.67 -1.29
CA PHE A 380 9.04 -4.39 -0.68
C PHE A 380 10.20 -4.51 0.31
N LYS A 381 10.30 -5.60 1.07
CA LYS A 381 11.45 -5.89 1.93
C LYS A 381 12.76 -5.96 1.13
N THR A 382 12.69 -6.54 -0.08
CA THR A 382 13.83 -6.57 -1.02
C THR A 382 14.16 -5.16 -1.54
N ALA A 383 13.14 -4.35 -1.86
CA ALA A 383 13.30 -2.96 -2.26
C ALA A 383 14.04 -2.13 -1.21
N VAL A 384 13.65 -2.28 0.08
CA VAL A 384 14.32 -1.62 1.21
C VAL A 384 15.79 -2.00 1.28
N ALA A 385 16.11 -3.29 1.10
CA ALA A 385 17.49 -3.77 1.14
C ALA A 385 18.36 -3.21 -0.01
N GLN A 386 17.74 -2.96 -1.16
CA GLN A 386 18.37 -2.32 -2.33
C GLN A 386 18.39 -0.79 -2.23
N GLY A 387 17.77 -0.22 -1.19
CA GLY A 387 17.71 1.22 -0.98
C GLY A 387 16.71 1.94 -1.87
N GLN A 388 15.70 1.24 -2.38
CA GLN A 388 14.55 1.84 -3.05
C GLN A 388 13.51 2.29 -2.03
N THR A 389 12.73 3.32 -2.38
CA THR A 389 11.63 3.83 -1.55
C THR A 389 10.31 3.70 -2.31
N PHE A 390 9.42 2.85 -1.81
CA PHE A 390 8.02 2.82 -2.25
C PHE A 390 7.20 3.82 -1.45
N SER A 391 6.46 4.68 -2.15
CA SER A 391 5.44 5.57 -1.62
C SER A 391 4.07 5.04 -2.00
N VAL A 392 3.20 4.84 -1.02
CA VAL A 392 1.88 4.25 -1.22
C VAL A 392 0.81 5.18 -0.66
N SER A 393 -0.24 5.45 -1.43
CA SER A 393 -1.42 6.18 -0.98
C SER A 393 -2.13 5.42 0.15
N ALA A 394 -2.48 6.11 1.24
CA ALA A 394 -3.02 5.44 2.44
C ALA A 394 -4.47 4.95 2.28
N GLY A 395 -5.18 5.41 1.26
CA GLY A 395 -6.59 5.12 0.99
C GLY A 395 -7.45 6.40 0.98
N ASP A 396 -8.66 6.29 0.44
CA ASP A 396 -9.58 7.42 0.19
C ASP A 396 -10.92 7.26 0.92
N GLU A 397 -11.03 6.24 1.76
CA GLU A 397 -12.28 5.73 2.35
C GLU A 397 -12.37 6.02 3.85
N GLY A 398 -11.47 6.88 4.35
CA GLY A 398 -11.27 7.09 5.77
C GLY A 398 -10.91 5.78 6.47
N VAL A 399 -11.66 5.45 7.50
CA VAL A 399 -11.53 4.20 8.25
C VAL A 399 -12.34 3.03 7.67
N TYR A 400 -12.97 3.15 6.49
CA TYR A 400 -13.93 2.16 5.97
C TYR A 400 -13.50 1.49 4.65
N GLU A 401 -12.20 1.25 4.49
CA GLU A 401 -11.60 0.53 3.34
C GLU A 401 -12.34 -0.76 2.94
N SER A 402 -12.69 -1.65 3.89
CA SER A 402 -13.33 -2.96 3.61
C SER A 402 -14.69 -2.84 2.91
N THR A 403 -15.37 -1.69 2.99
CA THR A 403 -16.63 -1.44 2.28
C THR A 403 -16.46 -0.49 1.10
N GLY A 404 -15.21 -0.22 0.70
CA GLY A 404 -14.88 0.80 -0.28
C GLY A 404 -15.46 2.15 0.14
N GLY A 405 -15.44 2.49 1.43
CA GLY A 405 -16.00 3.74 1.94
C GLY A 405 -17.52 3.88 1.83
N VAL A 406 -18.25 2.91 1.29
CA VAL A 406 -19.72 2.99 1.17
C VAL A 406 -20.35 2.97 2.57
N ILE A 407 -21.02 4.07 2.92
CA ILE A 407 -21.64 4.30 4.23
C ILE A 407 -23.15 4.08 4.16
N THR A 408 -23.80 4.53 3.09
CA THR A 408 -25.26 4.44 2.93
C THR A 408 -25.64 3.67 1.67
N ASP A 409 -26.78 2.98 1.73
CA ASP A 409 -27.42 2.39 0.55
C ASP A 409 -28.13 3.46 -0.30
N ALA A 410 -28.68 3.07 -1.45
CA ALA A 410 -29.43 3.95 -2.35
C ALA A 410 -30.65 4.66 -1.71
N ASN A 411 -31.12 4.18 -0.54
CA ASN A 411 -32.23 4.75 0.21
C ASN A 411 -31.76 5.63 1.38
N GLY A 412 -30.45 5.84 1.53
CA GLY A 412 -29.86 6.59 2.64
C GLY A 412 -29.76 5.82 3.96
N ASN A 413 -30.00 4.50 3.97
CA ASN A 413 -29.84 3.70 5.18
C ASN A 413 -28.36 3.34 5.39
N LEU A 414 -27.90 3.35 6.65
CA LEU A 414 -26.55 2.90 6.98
C LEU A 414 -26.33 1.44 6.54
N ASN A 415 -25.28 1.23 5.75
CA ASN A 415 -24.85 -0.06 5.22
C ASN A 415 -23.50 -0.53 5.81
N THR A 416 -22.90 0.27 6.69
CA THR A 416 -21.63 -0.04 7.35
C THR A 416 -21.73 0.16 8.87
N ASP A 417 -21.02 -0.67 9.65
CA ASP A 417 -20.86 -0.47 11.10
C ASP A 417 -19.76 0.59 11.33
N LEU A 418 -20.19 1.82 11.66
CA LEU A 418 -19.29 2.96 11.85
C LEU A 418 -18.25 2.78 12.98
N SER A 419 -18.40 1.78 13.85
CA SER A 419 -17.43 1.48 14.92
C SER A 419 -16.26 0.61 14.48
N LYS A 420 -16.24 0.17 13.21
CA LYS A 420 -15.32 -0.83 12.67
C LYS A 420 -14.42 -0.22 11.62
N TYR A 421 -13.12 -0.29 11.90
CA TYR A 421 -12.11 0.36 11.08
C TYR A 421 -11.29 -0.67 10.30
N SER A 422 -10.94 -0.33 9.08
CA SER A 422 -10.14 -1.12 8.15
C SER A 422 -9.17 -0.19 7.43
N VAL A 423 -8.09 -0.76 6.90
CA VAL A 423 -6.98 -0.02 6.28
C VAL A 423 -6.56 -0.68 4.96
N SER A 424 -5.91 0.12 4.12
CA SER A 424 -5.54 -0.26 2.74
C SER A 424 -4.17 -0.95 2.66
N GLU A 425 -4.09 -2.02 1.88
CA GLU A 425 -2.86 -2.66 1.41
C GLU A 425 -2.56 -2.15 -0.02
N PRO A 426 -1.29 -1.84 -0.38
CA PRO A 426 -0.05 -2.11 0.34
C PRO A 426 0.38 -1.06 1.39
N ALA A 427 -0.43 -0.04 1.68
CA ALA A 427 -0.02 1.02 2.63
C ALA A 427 0.25 0.49 4.05
N THR A 428 -0.37 -0.63 4.43
CA THR A 428 -0.13 -1.35 5.68
C THR A 428 1.26 -1.96 5.78
N SER A 429 1.98 -2.21 4.67
CA SER A 429 3.32 -2.78 4.70
C SER A 429 4.28 -1.91 5.53
N PRO A 430 5.11 -2.49 6.41
CA PRO A 430 6.16 -1.76 7.11
C PRO A 430 7.37 -1.43 6.20
N ASN A 431 7.36 -1.91 4.95
CA ASN A 431 8.46 -1.74 3.99
C ASN A 431 8.17 -0.64 2.95
N VAL A 432 7.11 0.16 3.16
CA VAL A 432 6.72 1.30 2.32
C VAL A 432 6.50 2.54 3.17
N ILE A 433 6.54 3.72 2.54
CA ILE A 433 6.06 4.96 3.15
C ILE A 433 4.57 5.10 2.80
N ALA A 434 3.70 4.98 3.81
CA ALA A 434 2.29 5.26 3.65
C ALA A 434 2.03 6.76 3.74
N VAL A 435 1.38 7.32 2.73
CA VAL A 435 1.15 8.76 2.59
C VAL A 435 -0.35 9.05 2.69
N GLY A 436 -0.75 9.71 3.77
CA GLY A 436 -2.11 10.17 4.01
C GLY A 436 -2.39 11.53 3.39
N GLY A 437 -3.59 12.04 3.67
CA GLY A 437 -4.18 13.18 2.99
C GLY A 437 -4.54 14.35 3.92
N THR A 438 -4.28 15.56 3.46
CA THR A 438 -4.65 16.82 4.11
C THR A 438 -5.61 17.63 3.24
N THR A 439 -6.38 18.52 3.87
CA THR A 439 -7.02 19.65 3.18
C THR A 439 -6.08 20.84 3.32
N LEU A 440 -5.49 21.27 2.20
CA LEU A 440 -4.49 22.33 2.15
C LEU A 440 -5.12 23.72 2.03
N SER A 441 -4.63 24.66 2.84
CA SER A 441 -4.91 26.10 2.70
C SER A 441 -3.64 26.83 2.31
N THR A 442 -3.75 27.75 1.35
CA THR A 442 -2.64 28.61 0.91
C THR A 442 -3.00 30.07 0.93
N THR A 443 -1.99 30.93 1.00
CA THR A 443 -2.11 32.36 0.65
C THR A 443 -1.45 32.57 -0.72
N SER A 444 -2.05 33.40 -1.58
CA SER A 444 -1.54 33.66 -2.94
C SER A 444 -1.25 32.39 -3.76
N THR A 445 -2.06 31.34 -3.55
CA THR A 445 -2.00 30.02 -4.22
C THR A 445 -0.76 29.16 -3.92
N THR A 446 0.37 29.75 -3.50
CA THR A 446 1.67 29.03 -3.47
C THR A 446 2.37 29.09 -2.12
N THR A 447 1.87 29.87 -1.16
CA THR A 447 2.44 29.94 0.20
C THR A 447 1.58 29.11 1.14
N TRP A 448 2.15 28.09 1.76
CA TRP A 448 1.47 27.27 2.77
C TRP A 448 0.89 28.15 3.89
N ALA A 449 -0.35 27.89 4.28
CA ALA A 449 -1.06 28.67 5.31
C ALA A 449 -1.74 27.81 6.39
N GLY A 450 -1.82 26.50 6.19
CA GLY A 450 -2.41 25.55 7.14
C GLY A 450 -2.86 24.28 6.44
N GLU A 451 -2.90 23.20 7.20
CA GLU A 451 -3.45 21.91 6.78
C GLU A 451 -4.38 21.37 7.88
N THR A 452 -5.46 20.72 7.45
CA THR A 452 -6.35 19.92 8.31
C THR A 452 -6.46 18.52 7.75
N VAL A 453 -7.01 17.56 8.49
CA VAL A 453 -7.27 16.21 7.95
C VAL A 453 -8.13 16.32 6.68
N TRP A 454 -7.80 15.58 5.64
CA TRP A 454 -8.69 15.42 4.50
C TRP A 454 -9.91 14.58 4.87
N ASN A 455 -11.08 15.20 4.87
CA ASN A 455 -12.39 14.55 4.99
C ASN A 455 -13.44 15.46 4.34
N GLU A 456 -13.90 15.10 3.14
CA GLU A 456 -14.91 15.82 2.36
C GLU A 456 -16.33 15.26 2.57
N GLY A 457 -16.49 14.33 3.51
CA GLY A 457 -17.79 13.76 3.87
C GLY A 457 -18.29 12.75 2.85
N LEU A 458 -19.62 12.61 2.78
CA LEU A 458 -20.26 11.66 1.88
C LEU A 458 -20.54 12.28 0.51
N ALA A 459 -20.30 11.52 -0.55
CA ALA A 459 -20.74 11.82 -1.90
C ALA A 459 -21.22 10.53 -2.59
N TYR A 460 -22.04 10.66 -3.63
CA TYR A 460 -22.46 9.50 -4.42
C TYR A 460 -21.24 8.74 -4.97
N ALA A 461 -21.24 7.42 -4.81
CA ALA A 461 -20.16 6.54 -5.25
C ALA A 461 -20.09 6.47 -6.78
N ASP A 462 -21.24 6.47 -7.44
CA ASP A 462 -21.40 6.62 -8.89
C ASP A 462 -22.79 7.21 -9.23
N ASP A 463 -23.01 7.53 -10.51
CA ASP A 463 -24.25 8.15 -11.01
C ASP A 463 -25.45 7.17 -11.08
N TYR A 464 -25.28 5.89 -10.76
CA TYR A 464 -26.23 4.82 -11.08
C TYR A 464 -26.72 4.01 -9.87
N ASP A 465 -25.89 3.78 -8.86
CA ASP A 465 -26.17 3.00 -7.65
C ASP A 465 -26.72 3.87 -6.51
N TYR A 466 -26.54 5.20 -6.58
CA TYR A 466 -26.97 6.18 -5.57
C TYR A 466 -26.50 5.88 -4.13
N THR A 467 -25.54 4.96 -3.96
CA THR A 467 -24.88 4.71 -2.68
C THR A 467 -23.96 5.88 -2.35
N GLU A 468 -23.85 6.25 -1.07
CA GLU A 468 -22.92 7.32 -0.68
C GLU A 468 -21.66 6.73 -0.03
N ARG A 469 -20.52 7.24 -0.50
CA ARG A 469 -19.18 6.89 -0.07
C ARG A 469 -18.55 8.03 0.73
N LEU A 470 -17.84 7.69 1.79
CA LEU A 470 -16.94 8.61 2.49
C LEU A 470 -15.68 8.89 1.66
N TRP A 471 -15.36 10.17 1.47
CA TRP A 471 -14.10 10.63 0.88
C TRP A 471 -13.23 11.27 1.97
N ALA A 472 -12.26 10.51 2.48
CA ALA A 472 -11.37 10.94 3.55
C ALA A 472 -10.06 10.16 3.52
N THR A 473 -9.01 10.71 4.12
CA THR A 473 -7.71 10.02 4.18
C THR A 473 -7.80 8.67 4.89
N GLY A 474 -7.29 7.64 4.22
CA GLY A 474 -7.01 6.35 4.83
C GLY A 474 -6.02 6.49 5.98
N GLY A 475 -6.22 5.68 7.03
CA GLY A 475 -5.37 5.73 8.21
C GLY A 475 -5.95 4.92 9.36
N GLY A 476 -5.07 4.27 10.13
CA GLY A 476 -5.49 3.36 11.19
C GLY A 476 -4.40 2.41 11.65
N VAL A 477 -4.80 1.18 11.93
CA VAL A 477 -3.94 0.12 12.49
C VAL A 477 -4.17 -1.13 11.69
N SER A 478 -3.10 -1.72 11.13
CA SER A 478 -3.19 -3.02 10.48
C SER A 478 -3.57 -4.10 11.49
N VAL A 479 -4.42 -5.05 11.11
CA VAL A 479 -4.70 -6.23 11.95
C VAL A 479 -3.68 -7.35 11.73
N TYR A 480 -2.94 -7.33 10.62
CA TYR A 480 -1.97 -8.37 10.25
C TYR A 480 -0.54 -7.95 10.54
N GLU A 481 -0.10 -6.80 10.06
CA GLU A 481 1.29 -6.36 10.13
C GLU A 481 1.73 -5.99 11.55
N THR A 482 2.87 -6.54 11.97
CA THR A 482 3.46 -6.22 13.28
C THR A 482 4.07 -4.82 13.23
N ALA A 483 3.97 -4.08 14.34
CA ALA A 483 4.64 -2.78 14.42
C ALA A 483 6.14 -2.96 14.19
N PRO A 484 6.74 -2.26 13.21
CA PRO A 484 8.17 -2.27 13.06
C PRO A 484 8.82 -1.57 14.27
N SER A 485 10.02 -2.02 14.64
CA SER A 485 10.69 -1.54 15.86
C SER A 485 10.85 -0.01 15.93
N TYR A 486 10.96 0.69 14.79
CA TYR A 486 11.02 2.15 14.76
C TYR A 486 9.71 2.81 15.20
N GLN A 487 8.54 2.23 14.91
CA GLN A 487 7.25 2.72 15.41
C GLN A 487 7.09 2.44 16.90
N THR A 488 7.41 1.22 17.35
CA THR A 488 7.32 0.89 18.78
C THR A 488 8.27 1.75 19.63
N THR A 489 9.45 2.07 19.10
CA THR A 489 10.42 2.94 19.78
C THR A 489 9.92 4.39 19.84
N ALA A 490 9.41 4.93 18.73
CA ALA A 490 8.99 6.32 18.65
C ALA A 490 7.63 6.60 19.30
N LEU A 491 6.67 5.67 19.17
CA LEU A 491 5.27 5.83 19.58
C LEU A 491 4.94 5.09 20.89
N GLY A 492 5.89 4.33 21.44
CA GLY A 492 5.74 3.58 22.68
C GLY A 492 5.36 2.11 22.50
N SER A 493 5.64 1.32 23.54
CA SER A 493 5.50 -0.14 23.54
C SER A 493 4.08 -0.67 23.38
N SER A 494 3.06 0.18 23.52
CA SER A 494 1.67 -0.18 23.24
C SER A 494 1.38 -0.30 21.74
N THR A 495 2.23 0.26 20.87
CA THR A 495 2.15 0.12 19.42
C THR A 495 2.74 -1.23 19.01
N THR A 496 1.85 -2.23 18.89
CA THR A 496 2.20 -3.64 18.59
C THR A 496 1.88 -4.04 17.15
N LYS A 497 1.09 -3.23 16.44
CA LYS A 497 0.71 -3.40 15.03
C LYS A 497 1.11 -2.18 14.22
N ARG A 498 1.35 -2.34 12.91
CA ARG A 498 1.72 -1.23 12.02
C ARG A 498 0.59 -0.19 12.03
N VAL A 499 0.92 1.03 12.44
CA VAL A 499 0.00 2.18 12.39
C VAL A 499 0.30 3.02 11.16
N LEU A 500 -0.71 3.54 10.46
CA LEU A 500 -0.54 4.33 9.23
C LEU A 500 -1.50 5.54 9.21
N PRO A 501 -1.22 6.59 8.40
CA PRO A 501 -0.06 6.78 7.53
C PRO A 501 1.23 7.13 8.30
N ASP A 502 2.35 7.26 7.59
CA ASP A 502 3.63 7.72 8.15
C ASP A 502 3.74 9.26 8.10
N ILE A 503 3.27 9.86 7.00
CA ILE A 503 3.24 11.31 6.71
C ILE A 503 1.97 11.63 5.91
N GLY A 504 1.66 12.91 5.70
CA GLY A 504 0.51 13.31 4.88
C GLY A 504 0.78 14.57 4.05
N PHE A 505 0.17 14.66 2.87
CA PHE A 505 0.24 15.83 1.97
C PHE A 505 -1.17 16.12 1.40
N ASP A 506 -1.30 17.19 0.63
CA ASP A 506 -2.58 17.61 0.05
C ASP A 506 -3.29 16.47 -0.70
N ALA A 507 -4.56 16.29 -0.39
CA ALA A 507 -5.42 15.25 -0.93
C ALA A 507 -6.87 15.69 -1.13
N ALA A 508 -7.34 16.74 -0.46
CA ALA A 508 -8.73 17.15 -0.64
C ALA A 508 -8.99 17.62 -2.07
N GLN A 509 -10.08 17.16 -2.69
CA GLN A 509 -10.40 17.58 -4.07
C GLN A 509 -10.57 19.09 -4.13
N VAL A 510 -11.14 19.74 -3.11
CA VAL A 510 -11.27 21.21 -3.05
C VAL A 510 -9.95 21.99 -3.07
N SER A 511 -8.84 21.41 -2.61
CA SER A 511 -7.48 21.97 -2.71
C SER A 511 -6.61 21.29 -3.76
N GLY A 512 -7.11 20.23 -4.40
CA GLY A 512 -6.30 19.32 -5.21
C GLY A 512 -5.70 19.90 -6.49
N ALA A 513 -5.10 19.00 -7.28
CA ALA A 513 -4.30 19.38 -8.44
C ALA A 513 -5.12 19.56 -9.70
N LYS A 514 -4.72 20.54 -10.52
CA LYS A 514 -5.19 20.75 -11.90
C LYS A 514 -4.41 19.83 -12.84
N ILE A 515 -5.05 18.76 -13.29
CA ILE A 515 -4.43 17.70 -14.08
C ILE A 515 -4.99 17.71 -15.49
N ILE A 516 -4.14 17.53 -16.49
CA ILE A 516 -4.57 17.34 -17.88
C ILE A 516 -4.94 15.86 -18.06
N VAL A 517 -6.20 15.57 -18.34
CA VAL A 517 -6.73 14.23 -18.65
C VAL A 517 -7.43 14.30 -20.00
N HIS A 518 -6.96 13.50 -20.94
CA HIS A 518 -7.47 13.44 -22.32
C HIS A 518 -7.53 14.83 -22.99
N GLY A 519 -6.53 15.67 -22.74
CA GLY A 519 -6.43 17.04 -23.25
C GLY A 519 -7.29 18.10 -22.53
N SER A 520 -8.08 17.73 -21.52
CA SER A 520 -8.89 18.66 -20.72
C SER A 520 -8.34 18.79 -19.30
N THR A 521 -8.54 19.93 -18.64
CA THR A 521 -8.12 20.10 -17.24
C THR A 521 -9.21 19.61 -16.28
N GLU A 522 -8.84 18.72 -15.38
CA GLU A 522 -9.65 18.24 -14.25
C GLU A 522 -9.03 18.70 -12.92
N GLN A 523 -9.85 18.76 -11.87
CA GLN A 523 -9.38 18.99 -10.49
C GLN A 523 -9.51 17.70 -9.69
N ILE A 524 -8.37 17.13 -9.32
CA ILE A 524 -8.27 15.79 -8.74
C ILE A 524 -7.54 15.86 -7.40
N GLY A 525 -8.12 15.22 -6.39
CA GLY A 525 -7.52 14.96 -5.08
C GLY A 525 -7.33 13.45 -4.85
N GLY A 526 -7.56 13.00 -3.62
CA GLY A 526 -7.25 11.66 -3.15
C GLY A 526 -5.88 11.57 -2.51
N THR A 527 -5.63 10.52 -1.72
CA THR A 527 -4.27 10.17 -1.29
C THR A 527 -3.39 9.77 -2.49
N SER A 528 -3.99 9.46 -3.64
CA SER A 528 -3.33 9.43 -4.94
C SER A 528 -2.70 10.76 -5.38
N LEU A 529 -3.09 11.91 -4.82
CA LEU A 529 -2.34 13.17 -4.99
C LEU A 529 -1.19 13.27 -3.99
N ALA A 530 -1.45 12.91 -2.74
CA ALA A 530 -0.48 13.05 -1.66
C ALA A 530 0.78 12.20 -1.87
N SER A 531 0.64 10.95 -2.30
CA SER A 531 1.77 10.05 -2.60
C SER A 531 2.73 10.63 -3.67
N PRO A 532 2.27 11.04 -4.87
CA PRO A 532 3.15 11.63 -5.87
C PRO A 532 3.72 13.01 -5.49
N ILE A 533 3.05 13.79 -4.61
CA ILE A 533 3.68 14.97 -3.99
C ILE A 533 4.92 14.54 -3.20
N PHE A 534 4.77 13.56 -2.29
CA PHE A 534 5.91 13.01 -1.55
C PHE A 534 7.01 12.51 -2.49
N VAL A 535 6.67 11.72 -3.51
CA VAL A 535 7.65 11.20 -4.47
C VAL A 535 8.40 12.32 -5.17
N GLY A 536 7.70 13.38 -5.59
CA GLY A 536 8.32 14.56 -6.21
C GLY A 536 9.29 15.28 -5.27
N LEU A 537 8.91 15.49 -4.01
CA LEU A 537 9.75 16.12 -2.98
C LEU A 537 10.95 15.23 -2.60
N TRP A 538 10.71 13.93 -2.40
CA TRP A 538 11.75 12.97 -2.06
C TRP A 538 12.75 12.79 -3.20
N ALA A 539 12.30 12.83 -4.46
CA ALA A 539 13.21 12.80 -5.62
C ALA A 539 14.18 14.00 -5.63
N ARG A 540 13.75 15.19 -5.17
CA ARG A 540 14.63 16.35 -5.02
C ARG A 540 15.68 16.14 -3.93
N LEU A 541 15.27 15.56 -2.80
CA LEU A 541 16.18 15.21 -1.70
C LEU A 541 17.18 14.14 -2.13
N GLU A 542 16.76 13.12 -2.88
CA GLU A 542 17.65 12.13 -3.48
C GLU A 542 18.65 12.77 -4.43
N SER A 543 18.20 13.65 -5.34
CA SER A 543 19.09 14.38 -6.26
C SER A 543 20.12 15.22 -5.50
N ALA A 544 19.71 15.92 -4.44
CA ALA A 544 20.61 16.69 -3.58
C ALA A 544 21.64 15.81 -2.85
N ASN A 545 21.36 14.51 -2.68
CA ASN A 545 22.18 13.56 -1.96
C ASN A 545 22.78 12.48 -2.87
N SER A 546 22.83 12.69 -4.19
CA SER A 546 23.39 11.74 -5.17
C SER A 546 22.74 10.35 -5.11
N ASN A 547 21.42 10.29 -4.89
CA ASN A 547 20.61 9.08 -4.74
C ASN A 547 21.10 8.15 -3.60
N ALA A 548 21.78 8.71 -2.60
CA ALA A 548 22.35 7.96 -1.49
C ALA A 548 21.41 7.80 -0.28
N LEU A 549 20.21 8.40 -0.31
CA LEU A 549 19.27 8.21 0.80
C LEU A 549 18.65 6.81 0.69
N LYS A 550 18.40 6.17 1.82
CA LYS A 550 17.77 4.85 1.92
C LYS A 550 16.29 5.00 2.23
N PHE A 551 15.62 3.87 2.40
CA PHE A 551 14.25 3.84 2.89
C PHE A 551 14.11 4.65 4.21
N PRO A 552 13.29 5.72 4.23
CA PRO A 552 13.43 6.75 5.26
C PRO A 552 12.60 6.52 6.52
N ALA A 553 11.75 5.48 6.59
CA ALA A 553 10.79 5.31 7.69
C ALA A 553 11.47 5.34 9.06
N SER A 554 12.52 4.55 9.29
CA SER A 554 13.22 4.54 10.58
C SER A 554 13.78 5.91 10.96
N SER A 555 14.23 6.69 9.98
CA SER A 555 14.76 8.04 10.18
C SER A 555 13.65 9.06 10.46
N PHE A 556 12.50 8.95 9.81
CA PHE A 556 11.31 9.76 10.12
C PHE A 556 10.89 9.55 11.57
N TYR A 557 10.64 8.30 11.98
CA TYR A 557 10.19 7.99 13.34
C TYR A 557 11.24 8.33 14.42
N ALA A 558 12.54 8.24 14.12
CA ALA A 558 13.58 8.66 15.06
C ALA A 558 13.75 10.18 15.17
N THR A 559 13.46 10.93 14.10
CA THR A 559 13.79 12.36 14.00
C THR A 559 12.60 13.24 14.35
N PHE A 560 11.46 12.99 13.74
CA PHE A 560 10.28 13.86 13.76
C PHE A 560 9.73 14.16 15.17
N PRO A 561 9.63 13.19 16.10
CA PRO A 561 9.19 13.49 17.47
C PRO A 561 10.06 14.54 18.20
N GLY A 562 11.35 14.63 17.87
CA GLY A 562 12.30 15.57 18.48
C GLY A 562 12.55 16.83 17.64
N GLN A 563 12.00 16.92 16.43
CA GLN A 563 12.26 17.98 15.47
C GLN A 563 10.97 18.50 14.82
N PRO A 564 9.98 18.97 15.61
CA PRO A 564 8.67 19.39 15.09
C PRO A 564 8.75 20.55 14.10
N THR A 565 9.84 21.33 14.09
CA THR A 565 10.05 22.42 13.14
C THR A 565 10.27 21.97 11.70
N LEU A 566 10.56 20.67 11.49
CA LEU A 566 10.67 20.05 10.16
C LEU A 566 9.30 19.75 9.54
N LEU A 567 8.22 19.91 10.32
CA LEU A 567 6.89 19.44 9.96
C LEU A 567 5.88 20.58 9.98
N HIS A 568 4.83 20.36 9.20
CA HIS A 568 3.55 21.01 9.36
C HIS A 568 2.61 20.01 10.04
N ASP A 569 2.62 20.04 11.38
CA ASP A 569 1.81 19.15 12.22
C ASP A 569 0.31 19.46 12.07
N VAL A 570 -0.47 18.45 11.68
CA VAL A 570 -1.92 18.57 11.46
C VAL A 570 -2.64 18.14 12.72
N THR A 571 -3.29 19.09 13.40
CA THR A 571 -3.87 18.83 14.74
C THR A 571 -5.40 18.92 14.78
N SER A 572 -6.07 18.98 13.62
CA SER A 572 -7.52 19.17 13.55
C SER A 572 -8.16 18.39 12.40
N GLY A 573 -9.28 17.74 12.71
CA GLY A 573 -10.06 16.92 11.78
C GLY A 573 -10.12 15.45 12.23
N ASN A 574 -10.80 14.63 11.42
CA ASN A 574 -10.95 13.19 11.65
C ASN A 574 -11.12 12.49 10.29
N ASN A 575 -10.83 11.19 10.24
CA ASN A 575 -10.99 10.39 9.01
C ASN A 575 -12.18 9.41 9.07
N GLY A 576 -13.24 9.77 9.81
CA GLY A 576 -14.46 8.97 9.89
C GLY A 576 -15.71 9.77 9.59
N TYR A 577 -16.84 9.27 10.08
CA TYR A 577 -18.16 9.84 9.84
C TYR A 577 -19.02 9.75 11.10
N ASN A 578 -19.90 10.75 11.30
CA ASN A 578 -20.86 10.79 12.40
C ASN A 578 -20.26 10.55 13.81
N GLY A 579 -19.10 11.16 14.10
CA GLY A 579 -18.42 11.07 15.39
C GLY A 579 -17.47 9.88 15.57
N TYR A 580 -17.42 8.97 14.60
CA TYR A 580 -16.45 7.86 14.52
C TYR A 580 -15.19 8.26 13.73
N GLY A 581 -14.22 7.35 13.67
CA GLY A 581 -12.91 7.55 13.04
C GLY A 581 -11.81 7.97 14.02
N TYR A 582 -10.58 8.01 13.52
CA TYR A 582 -9.46 8.58 14.26
C TYR A 582 -9.46 10.10 14.12
N LYS A 583 -8.88 10.78 15.12
CA LYS A 583 -8.79 12.24 15.15
C LYS A 583 -7.33 12.65 15.04
N ALA A 584 -7.09 13.77 14.37
CA ALA A 584 -5.80 14.43 14.39
C ALA A 584 -5.44 14.92 15.79
N ALA A 585 -4.15 14.94 16.10
CA ALA A 585 -3.61 15.36 17.39
C ALA A 585 -2.19 15.90 17.23
N THR A 586 -1.65 16.56 18.26
CA THR A 586 -0.25 16.99 18.22
C THR A 586 0.71 15.80 18.10
N GLY A 587 1.64 15.88 17.16
CA GLY A 587 2.60 14.82 16.87
C GLY A 587 2.01 13.73 15.99
N TYR A 588 2.45 12.48 16.16
CA TYR A 588 1.94 11.38 15.33
C TYR A 588 0.45 11.10 15.61
N ASP A 589 -0.35 11.04 14.54
CA ASP A 589 -1.72 10.52 14.58
C ASP A 589 -2.05 9.56 13.43
N ARG A 590 -3.17 8.84 13.55
CA ARG A 590 -3.62 7.82 12.59
C ARG A 590 -4.44 8.40 11.42
N THR A 591 -4.35 9.70 11.19
CA THR A 591 -5.00 10.38 10.06
C THR A 591 -3.95 10.94 9.09
N THR A 592 -2.92 11.62 9.60
CA THR A 592 -1.90 12.28 8.78
C THR A 592 -0.46 11.88 9.15
N GLY A 593 -0.29 10.93 10.08
CA GLY A 593 1.02 10.49 10.52
C GLY A 593 1.72 11.64 11.26
N PHE A 594 2.91 12.01 10.83
CA PHE A 594 3.60 13.20 11.32
C PHE A 594 3.20 14.53 10.64
N GLY A 595 2.21 14.52 9.75
CA GLY A 595 1.87 15.64 8.88
C GLY A 595 2.79 15.74 7.65
N SER A 596 2.76 16.89 6.97
CA SER A 596 3.64 17.16 5.83
C SER A 596 4.98 17.68 6.33
N PHE A 597 6.06 17.53 5.55
CA PHE A 597 7.37 18.10 5.91
C PHE A 597 7.67 19.38 5.14
N ASP A 598 8.43 20.26 5.78
CA ASP A 598 9.10 21.40 5.16
C ASP A 598 10.39 20.91 4.49
N THR A 599 10.42 20.94 3.15
CA THR A 599 11.45 20.23 2.38
C THR A 599 12.83 20.88 2.52
N ALA A 600 12.93 22.21 2.55
CA ALA A 600 14.21 22.91 2.71
C ALA A 600 14.79 22.71 4.11
N LYS A 601 13.95 22.74 5.14
CA LYS A 601 14.40 22.42 6.50
C LYS A 601 14.85 20.97 6.61
N LEU A 602 14.12 20.03 6.02
CA LEU A 602 14.51 18.62 5.99
C LEU A 602 15.83 18.42 5.24
N ALA A 603 16.02 19.07 4.08
CA ALA A 603 17.27 19.03 3.33
C ALA A 603 18.47 19.57 4.14
N THR A 604 18.26 20.67 4.87
CA THR A 604 19.26 21.24 5.78
C THR A 604 19.59 20.27 6.91
N TYR A 605 18.57 19.63 7.49
CA TYR A 605 18.75 18.62 8.53
C TYR A 605 19.57 17.44 8.03
N ILE A 606 19.23 16.88 6.86
CA ILE A 606 19.96 15.76 6.23
C ILE A 606 21.43 16.10 6.00
N SER A 607 21.71 17.31 5.51
CA SER A 607 23.08 17.77 5.25
C SER A 607 23.91 17.90 6.53
N GLY A 608 23.26 18.25 7.66
CA GLY A 608 23.90 18.34 8.98
C GLY A 608 23.98 17.02 9.76
N HIS A 609 23.25 15.98 9.34
CA HIS A 609 23.13 14.71 10.06
C HIS A 609 23.41 13.52 9.14
N SER A 610 24.67 13.09 9.09
CA SER A 610 25.16 12.04 8.19
C SER A 610 24.56 10.65 8.42
N THR A 611 23.69 10.47 9.42
CA THR A 611 23.00 9.20 9.72
C THR A 611 21.55 9.18 9.25
N PHE A 612 20.96 10.32 8.88
CA PHE A 612 19.57 10.36 8.43
C PHE A 612 19.45 9.65 7.08
N ALA A 613 18.70 8.53 7.07
CA ALA A 613 18.46 7.69 5.91
C ALA A 613 19.75 7.33 5.14
N ARG A 614 20.87 7.06 5.84
CA ARG A 614 22.18 6.81 5.23
C ARG A 614 22.82 5.50 5.60
#